data_AF-A0AAW0BH88-F1
#
_entry.id   AF-A0AAW0BH88-F1
#
_cell.length_a   1.000
_cell.length_b   1.000
_cell.length_c   1.000
_cell.angle_alpha   90.00
_cell.angle_beta   90.00
_cell.angle_gamma   90.00
#
_symmetry.space_group_name_H-M   'P 1'
#
loop_
_entity.id
_entity.type
_entity.pdbx_description
1 polymer ?
#
loop_
_entity_poly.entity_id
_entity_poly.type
_entity_poly.pdbx_seq_one_letter_code
_entity_poly.pdbx_strand_id
1 'polypeptide(L)'
;SQLREHLLDASKGVTTETDKEYRRLMDQCVKFLKANKLIKEEDKFFSKSPSELAPVCICSWIMHECDELDIDGTEKHHTTFRASYNHAQKMRAAMTYAVGRLYGPGSLPWHESESTGRMVGNPSVSETTYLFQVRVGEPATSARAITQVPKTNCFTCSRKAIKEPHEWGGARARRLLTLAYVLAFLCLLRFDEVLKIQIHDIEWVSDTCIKLTLPFRKTSQFGGVKPFYLHLFPPHLAHLCPIRAVANWLDVSDIEDG
;
A
#
# COMPACT_ATOMS: atom_id res chain seq x y z
N SER A 1 8.70 -39.44 13.71
CA SER A 1 9.19 -39.44 12.31
C SER A 1 9.64 -38.03 11.97
N GLN A 2 10.78 -37.88 11.29
CA GLN A 2 11.34 -36.57 10.89
C GLN A 2 10.32 -35.68 10.15
N LEU A 3 9.43 -36.29 9.35
CA LEU A 3 8.35 -35.58 8.65
C LEU A 3 7.44 -34.80 9.61
N ARG A 4 7.09 -35.36 10.78
CA ARG A 4 6.23 -34.68 11.75
C ARG A 4 6.94 -33.49 12.40
N GLU A 5 8.23 -33.59 12.64
CA GLU A 5 9.04 -32.48 13.17
C GLU A 5 9.19 -31.36 12.14
N HIS A 6 9.44 -31.69 10.86
CA HIS A 6 9.51 -30.71 9.78
C HIS A 6 8.18 -30.01 9.55
N LEU A 7 7.07 -30.75 9.60
CA LEU A 7 5.72 -30.17 9.51
C LEU A 7 5.41 -29.27 10.71
N LEU A 8 5.80 -29.68 11.92
CA LEU A 8 5.65 -28.86 13.11
C LEU A 8 6.49 -27.59 13.02
N ASP A 9 7.73 -27.67 12.55
CA ASP A 9 8.61 -26.51 12.40
C ASP A 9 8.13 -25.56 11.30
N ALA A 10 7.72 -26.08 10.14
CA ALA A 10 7.09 -25.29 9.08
C ALA A 10 5.76 -24.66 9.53
N SER A 11 4.98 -25.36 10.36
CA SER A 11 3.71 -24.84 10.90
C SER A 11 3.90 -23.69 11.89
N LYS A 12 5.12 -23.49 12.44
CA LYS A 12 5.41 -22.36 13.34
C LYS A 12 5.23 -21.02 12.65
N GLY A 13 5.27 -20.95 11.32
CA GLY A 13 4.91 -19.76 10.52
C GLY A 13 5.76 -18.50 10.75
N VAL A 14 6.71 -18.55 11.69
CA VAL A 14 7.70 -17.52 12.02
C VAL A 14 8.96 -18.23 12.50
N THR A 15 10.12 -17.66 12.19
CA THR A 15 11.41 -18.17 12.69
C THR A 15 11.53 -17.90 14.20
N THR A 16 12.37 -18.68 14.88
CA THR A 16 12.66 -18.50 16.32
C THR A 16 13.18 -17.10 16.66
N GLU A 17 13.97 -16.52 15.77
CA GLU A 17 14.46 -15.14 15.88
C GLU A 17 13.32 -14.12 15.77
N THR A 18 12.39 -14.34 14.83
CA THR A 18 11.22 -13.48 14.65
C THR A 18 10.29 -13.54 15.86
N ASP A 19 10.05 -14.72 16.43
CA ASP A 19 9.24 -14.88 17.64
C ASP A 19 9.86 -14.12 18.83
N LYS A 20 11.18 -14.22 19.02
CA LYS A 20 11.89 -13.46 20.07
C LYS A 20 11.75 -11.96 19.88
N GLU A 21 11.91 -11.48 18.65
CA GLU A 21 11.79 -10.06 18.36
C GLU A 21 10.35 -9.55 18.56
N TYR A 22 9.34 -10.33 18.16
CA TYR A 22 7.95 -9.99 18.40
C TYR A 22 7.61 -9.94 19.89
N ARG A 23 8.11 -10.88 20.69
CA ARG A 23 7.95 -10.82 22.15
C ARG A 23 8.59 -9.58 22.75
N ARG A 24 9.79 -9.22 22.31
CA ARG A 24 10.47 -7.99 22.73
C ARG A 24 9.62 -6.75 22.44
N LEU A 25 9.02 -6.68 21.25
CA LEU A 25 8.12 -5.59 20.85
C LEU A 25 6.82 -5.59 21.67
N MET A 26 6.26 -6.75 22.00
CA MET A 26 5.10 -6.85 22.90
C MET A 26 5.40 -6.28 24.28
N ASP A 27 6.56 -6.62 24.85
CA ASP A 27 6.96 -6.13 26.17
C ASP A 27 7.18 -4.61 26.15
N GLN A 28 7.76 -4.08 25.08
CA GLN A 28 7.91 -2.63 24.87
C GLN A 28 6.55 -1.93 24.79
N CYS A 29 5.60 -2.49 24.06
CA CYS A 29 4.24 -1.96 23.97
C CYS A 29 3.58 -1.90 25.36
N VAL A 30 3.59 -3.00 26.11
CA VAL A 30 2.99 -3.04 27.45
C VAL A 30 3.65 -2.04 28.39
N LYS A 31 4.98 -1.94 28.37
CA LYS A 31 5.72 -0.95 29.16
C LYS A 31 5.31 0.49 28.80
N PHE A 32 5.16 0.78 27.52
CA PHE A 32 4.72 2.09 27.04
C PHE A 32 3.29 2.41 27.51
N LEU A 33 2.35 1.47 27.35
CA LEU A 33 0.95 1.68 27.73
C LEU A 33 0.80 1.95 29.23
N LYS A 34 1.57 1.24 30.06
CA LYS A 34 1.63 1.44 31.50
C LYS A 34 2.24 2.80 31.89
N ALA A 35 3.39 3.14 31.29
CA ALA A 35 4.06 4.42 31.53
C ALA A 35 3.16 5.63 31.22
N ASN A 36 2.33 5.53 30.17
CA ASN A 36 1.40 6.57 29.75
C ASN A 36 0.00 6.44 30.38
N LYS A 37 -0.19 5.52 31.34
CA LYS A 37 -1.45 5.29 32.06
C LYS A 37 -2.64 4.97 31.14
N LEU A 38 -2.37 4.40 29.97
CA LEU A 38 -3.39 3.94 29.02
C LEU A 38 -4.00 2.60 29.46
N ILE A 39 -3.29 1.84 30.29
CA ILE A 39 -3.77 0.64 30.98
C ILE A 39 -3.31 0.68 32.45
N LYS A 40 -4.01 -0.03 33.33
CA LYS A 40 -3.59 -0.16 34.74
C LYS A 40 -2.38 -1.11 34.86
N GLU A 41 -1.69 -1.06 36.00
CA GLU A 41 -0.48 -1.87 36.17
C GLU A 41 -0.76 -3.36 36.33
N GLU A 42 -1.90 -3.69 36.91
CA GLU A 42 -2.40 -5.04 37.07
C GLU A 42 -3.03 -5.61 35.78
N ASP A 43 -3.37 -4.75 34.81
CA ASP A 43 -4.12 -5.15 33.63
C ASP A 43 -3.22 -5.86 32.60
N LYS A 44 -3.72 -6.99 32.10
CA LYS A 44 -3.09 -7.72 30.99
C LYS A 44 -3.63 -7.19 29.67
N PHE A 45 -2.82 -6.41 28.98
CA PHE A 45 -3.17 -5.88 27.65
C PHE A 45 -3.47 -6.99 26.64
N PHE A 46 -2.59 -7.99 26.57
CA PHE A 46 -2.80 -9.16 25.73
C PHE A 46 -3.57 -10.23 26.50
N SER A 47 -4.77 -10.55 26.02
CA SER A 47 -5.65 -11.55 26.62
C SER A 47 -6.53 -12.20 25.54
N LYS A 48 -7.27 -13.25 25.92
CA LYS A 48 -8.28 -13.88 25.04
C LYS A 48 -9.45 -12.95 24.70
N SER A 49 -9.64 -11.90 25.48
CA SER A 49 -10.71 -10.92 25.34
C SER A 49 -10.09 -9.52 25.46
N PRO A 50 -9.43 -9.05 24.39
CA PRO A 50 -8.78 -7.74 24.39
C PRO A 50 -9.79 -6.62 24.64
N SER A 51 -9.31 -5.53 25.25
CA SER A 51 -10.12 -4.32 25.50
C SER A 51 -10.59 -3.70 24.19
N GLU A 52 -11.75 -3.04 24.22
CA GLU A 52 -12.29 -2.25 23.09
C GLU A 52 -11.33 -1.14 22.66
N LEU A 53 -10.52 -0.63 23.60
CA LEU A 53 -9.50 0.39 23.36
C LEU A 53 -8.19 -0.18 22.78
N ALA A 54 -8.06 -1.50 22.64
CA ALA A 54 -6.83 -2.12 22.17
C ALA A 54 -6.32 -1.57 20.82
N PRO A 55 -7.17 -1.31 19.81
CA PRO A 55 -6.73 -0.67 18.57
C PRO A 55 -6.09 0.69 18.80
N VAL A 56 -6.71 1.52 19.65
CA VAL A 56 -6.22 2.88 19.95
C VAL A 56 -4.89 2.79 20.69
N CYS A 57 -4.77 1.93 21.70
CA CYS A 57 -3.52 1.70 22.42
C CYS A 57 -2.36 1.29 21.49
N ILE A 58 -2.61 0.37 20.55
CA ILE A 58 -1.61 -0.05 19.56
C ILE A 58 -1.21 1.13 18.67
N CYS A 59 -2.18 1.91 18.19
CA CYS A 59 -1.91 3.08 17.35
C CYS A 59 -1.13 4.15 18.12
N SER A 60 -1.49 4.44 19.37
CA SER A 60 -0.79 5.41 20.22
C SER A 60 0.67 5.02 20.44
N TRP A 61 0.96 3.73 20.64
CA TRP A 61 2.34 3.26 20.77
C TRP A 61 3.13 3.43 19.46
N ILE A 62 2.54 3.06 18.32
CA ILE A 62 3.16 3.25 17.01
C ILE A 62 3.36 4.74 16.69
N MET A 63 2.37 5.59 17.02
CA MET A 63 2.47 7.06 16.94
C MET A 63 3.67 7.57 17.71
N HIS A 64 3.78 7.18 18.98
CA HIS A 64 4.83 7.68 19.86
C HIS A 64 6.24 7.32 19.36
N GLU A 65 6.43 6.14 18.79
CA GLU A 65 7.74 5.70 18.32
C GLU A 65 8.08 6.19 16.89
N CYS A 66 7.07 6.32 16.02
CA CYS A 66 7.30 6.43 14.57
C CYS A 66 6.78 7.73 13.93
N ASP A 67 5.79 8.39 14.52
CA ASP A 67 5.14 9.55 13.91
C ASP A 67 5.78 10.89 14.35
N GLU A 68 5.47 11.96 13.63
CA GLU A 68 5.85 13.34 13.95
C GLU A 68 5.05 13.89 15.11
N LEU A 69 3.83 13.36 15.32
CA LEU A 69 2.98 13.73 16.42
C LEU A 69 3.18 12.79 17.62
N ASP A 70 3.15 13.35 18.82
CA ASP A 70 3.04 12.58 20.05
C ASP A 70 1.57 12.24 20.35
N ILE A 71 1.33 11.43 21.38
CA ILE A 71 -0.01 10.95 21.74
C ILE A 71 -0.99 12.05 22.17
N ASP A 72 -0.46 13.20 22.59
CA ASP A 72 -1.23 14.39 22.94
C ASP A 72 -1.55 15.27 21.71
N GLY A 73 -1.04 14.89 20.53
CA GLY A 73 -1.20 15.63 19.29
C GLY A 73 -0.17 16.74 19.10
N THR A 74 0.80 16.89 19.99
CA THR A 74 1.88 17.86 19.83
C THR A 74 2.91 17.39 18.82
N GLU A 75 3.55 18.33 18.11
CA GLU A 75 4.65 18.00 17.20
C GLU A 75 5.92 17.69 17.99
N LYS A 76 6.53 16.55 17.70
CA LYS A 76 7.83 16.18 18.25
C LYS A 76 8.90 17.08 17.67
N HIS A 77 9.86 17.44 18.52
CA HIS A 77 11.02 18.18 18.08
C HIS A 77 11.77 17.42 16.98
N HIS A 78 12.27 18.13 15.98
CA HIS A 78 12.93 17.54 14.81
C HIS A 78 14.20 16.72 15.14
N THR A 79 14.80 16.96 16.31
CA THR A 79 15.96 16.19 16.82
C THR A 79 15.57 14.91 17.55
N THR A 80 14.29 14.71 17.85
CA THR A 80 13.81 13.50 18.50
C THR A 80 13.94 12.34 17.52
N PHE A 81 14.54 11.25 17.97
CA PHE A 81 14.65 10.03 17.18
C PHE A 81 13.26 9.52 16.80
N ARG A 82 13.07 9.20 15.52
CA ARG A 82 11.84 8.62 14.97
C ARG A 82 12.19 7.30 14.31
N ALA A 83 11.49 6.24 14.69
CA ALA A 83 11.67 4.96 14.04
C ALA A 83 11.09 4.98 12.62
N SER A 84 11.68 4.18 11.72
CA SER A 84 11.25 4.10 10.32
C SER A 84 9.87 3.45 10.17
N TYR A 85 9.22 3.69 9.03
CA TYR A 85 7.97 3.01 8.67
C TYR A 85 8.10 1.47 8.69
N ASN A 86 9.25 0.93 8.25
CA ASN A 86 9.53 -0.51 8.35
C ASN A 86 9.51 -1.00 9.81
N HIS A 87 9.93 -0.16 10.75
CA HIS A 87 9.82 -0.47 12.18
C HIS A 87 8.36 -0.45 12.64
N ALA A 88 7.58 0.56 12.25
CA ALA A 88 6.14 0.62 12.51
C ALA A 88 5.40 -0.62 11.98
N GLN A 89 5.72 -1.08 10.78
CA GLN A 89 5.17 -2.31 10.21
C GLN A 89 5.53 -3.54 11.04
N LYS A 90 6.78 -3.64 11.52
CA LYS A 90 7.20 -4.72 12.42
C LYS A 90 6.47 -4.68 13.76
N MET A 91 6.31 -3.49 14.37
CA MET A 91 5.54 -3.30 15.60
C MET A 91 4.10 -3.80 15.43
N ARG A 92 3.43 -3.38 14.35
CA ARG A 92 2.08 -3.85 14.03
C ARG A 92 2.03 -5.37 13.81
N ALA A 93 2.97 -5.92 13.04
CA ALA A 93 3.04 -7.36 12.80
C ALA A 93 3.20 -8.16 14.10
N ALA A 94 4.01 -7.65 15.04
CA ALA A 94 4.15 -8.23 16.37
C ALA A 94 2.84 -8.22 17.15
N MET A 95 2.06 -7.13 17.09
CA MET A 95 0.73 -7.07 17.73
C MET A 95 -0.25 -8.05 17.10
N THR A 96 -0.26 -8.14 15.76
CA THR A 96 -1.09 -9.12 15.03
C THR A 96 -0.73 -10.54 15.42
N TYR A 97 0.57 -10.84 15.52
CA TYR A 97 1.10 -12.14 15.93
C TYR A 97 0.69 -12.47 17.37
N ALA A 98 0.87 -11.52 18.29
CA ALA A 98 0.50 -11.67 19.69
C ALA A 98 -0.97 -12.06 19.81
N VAL A 99 -1.87 -11.23 19.30
CA VAL A 99 -3.31 -11.47 19.41
C VAL A 99 -3.68 -12.74 18.66
N GLY A 100 -3.34 -12.84 17.37
CA GLY A 100 -3.81 -13.93 16.52
C GLY A 100 -3.30 -15.31 16.94
N ARG A 101 -2.05 -15.42 17.39
CA ARG A 101 -1.39 -16.72 17.63
C ARG A 101 -1.22 -17.07 19.09
N LEU A 102 -0.86 -16.11 19.95
CA LEU A 102 -0.56 -16.40 21.35
C LEU A 102 -1.83 -16.38 22.23
N TYR A 103 -2.74 -15.44 21.96
CA TYR A 103 -3.91 -15.23 22.81
C TYR A 103 -5.23 -15.67 22.17
N GLY A 104 -5.27 -15.91 20.86
CA GLY A 104 -6.30 -16.76 20.25
C GLY A 104 -7.62 -16.13 19.77
N PRO A 105 -7.83 -14.79 19.66
CA PRO A 105 -8.96 -14.26 18.87
C PRO A 105 -8.91 -14.59 17.38
N GLY A 106 -7.78 -15.13 16.90
CA GLY A 106 -7.57 -15.49 15.50
C GLY A 106 -7.20 -14.28 14.63
N SER A 107 -7.38 -14.46 13.31
CA SER A 107 -7.08 -13.44 12.30
C SER A 107 -8.32 -12.68 11.80
N LEU A 108 -9.46 -12.85 12.48
CA LEU A 108 -10.69 -12.17 12.11
C LEU A 108 -10.53 -10.66 12.24
N PRO A 109 -11.10 -9.86 11.31
CA PRO A 109 -11.16 -8.42 11.45
C PRO A 109 -11.77 -8.00 12.80
N TRP A 110 -11.32 -6.89 13.35
CA TRP A 110 -11.90 -6.33 14.58
C TRP A 110 -13.34 -5.86 14.31
N HIS A 111 -14.32 -6.49 14.96
CA HIS A 111 -15.74 -6.17 14.79
C HIS A 111 -16.54 -6.45 16.06
N GLU A 112 -17.72 -5.84 16.17
CA GLU A 112 -18.66 -6.14 17.24
C GLU A 112 -19.41 -7.43 16.92
N SER A 113 -19.45 -8.36 17.88
CA SER A 113 -20.17 -9.62 17.71
C SER A 113 -21.67 -9.42 17.88
N GLU A 114 -22.46 -9.75 16.85
CA GLU A 114 -23.94 -9.66 16.88
C GLU A 114 -24.58 -10.45 18.04
N SER A 115 -23.92 -11.55 18.45
CA SER A 115 -24.43 -12.44 19.50
C SER A 115 -24.15 -11.98 20.92
N THR A 116 -23.08 -11.21 21.14
CA THR A 116 -22.63 -10.83 22.50
C THR A 116 -22.54 -9.33 22.72
N GLY A 117 -22.61 -8.51 21.67
CA GLY A 117 -22.39 -7.06 21.72
C GLY A 117 -20.98 -6.67 22.13
N ARG A 118 -20.02 -7.60 22.09
CA ARG A 118 -18.62 -7.36 22.48
C ARG A 118 -17.73 -7.31 21.26
N MET A 119 -16.68 -6.50 21.33
CA MET A 119 -15.64 -6.46 20.32
C MET A 119 -14.83 -7.78 20.30
N VAL A 120 -14.71 -8.37 19.11
CA VAL A 120 -14.00 -9.62 18.85
C VAL A 120 -13.09 -9.49 17.63
N GLY A 121 -12.13 -10.42 17.51
CA GLY A 121 -11.15 -10.44 16.43
C GLY A 121 -9.81 -9.82 16.80
N ASN A 122 -9.05 -9.37 15.80
CA ASN A 122 -7.71 -8.83 16.00
C ASN A 122 -7.68 -7.29 15.93
N PRO A 123 -7.42 -6.59 17.05
CA PRO A 123 -7.47 -5.13 17.10
C PRO A 123 -6.41 -4.47 16.19
N SER A 124 -5.30 -5.15 15.86
CA SER A 124 -4.27 -4.62 14.95
C SER A 124 -4.71 -4.59 13.46
N VAL A 125 -5.83 -5.25 13.16
CA VAL A 125 -6.45 -5.31 11.82
C VAL A 125 -7.74 -4.47 11.78
N SER A 126 -7.97 -3.66 12.80
CA SER A 126 -9.06 -2.67 12.78
C SER A 126 -8.86 -1.61 11.70
N GLU A 127 -9.96 -1.00 11.26
CA GLU A 127 -9.93 0.15 10.36
C GLU A 127 -9.11 1.31 10.95
N THR A 128 -9.22 1.56 12.25
CA THR A 128 -8.43 2.59 12.97
C THR A 128 -6.93 2.36 12.81
N THR A 129 -6.46 1.11 12.98
CA THR A 129 -5.04 0.79 12.79
C THR A 129 -4.60 0.91 11.34
N TYR A 130 -5.48 0.64 10.39
CA TYR A 130 -5.18 0.81 8.96
C TYR A 130 -5.07 2.28 8.55
N LEU A 131 -6.03 3.12 8.97
CA LEU A 131 -6.04 4.56 8.68
C LEU A 131 -4.80 5.26 9.22
N PHE A 132 -4.29 4.80 10.37
CA PHE A 132 -3.07 5.36 10.96
C PHE A 132 -1.83 5.15 10.07
N GLN A 133 -1.74 4.04 9.34
CA GLN A 133 -0.60 3.78 8.44
C GLN A 133 -0.52 4.76 7.27
N VAL A 134 -1.65 5.32 6.86
CA VAL A 134 -1.73 6.28 5.75
C VAL A 134 -1.13 7.64 6.15
N ARG A 135 -1.10 7.95 7.46
CA ARG A 135 -0.69 9.26 7.98
C ARG A 135 0.82 9.40 8.23
N VAL A 136 1.53 8.30 8.52
CA VAL A 136 2.98 8.27 8.83
C VAL A 136 3.88 8.65 7.61
N GLY A 137 3.30 9.16 6.53
CA GLY A 137 4.05 9.97 5.56
C GLY A 137 5.06 9.23 4.70
N GLU A 138 5.13 7.89 4.75
CA GLU A 138 5.74 7.14 3.66
C GLU A 138 4.70 6.98 2.55
N PRO A 139 4.80 7.74 1.43
CA PRO A 139 4.06 7.40 0.23
C PRO A 139 4.27 5.91 -0.04
N ALA A 140 3.18 5.17 -0.28
CA ALA A 140 3.25 3.79 -0.74
C ALA A 140 4.38 3.66 -1.76
N THR A 141 5.15 2.58 -1.77
CA THR A 141 6.37 2.43 -2.60
C THR A 141 6.18 2.89 -4.06
N SER A 142 4.96 2.80 -4.60
CA SER A 142 4.55 3.36 -5.90
C SER A 142 4.66 4.90 -6.00
N ALA A 143 4.31 5.66 -4.97
CA ALA A 143 4.41 7.11 -4.92
C ALA A 143 5.84 7.62 -4.65
N ARG A 144 6.72 6.84 -3.97
CA ARG A 144 8.17 7.16 -3.91
C ARG A 144 8.83 7.17 -5.29
N ALA A 145 8.40 6.29 -6.19
CA ALA A 145 8.88 6.25 -7.57
C ALA A 145 8.53 7.51 -8.38
N ILE A 146 7.72 8.43 -7.85
CA ILE A 146 7.24 9.62 -8.57
C ILE A 146 7.96 10.89 -8.11
N THR A 147 8.31 10.99 -6.83
CA THR A 147 8.93 12.21 -6.27
C THR A 147 10.44 12.30 -6.51
N GLN A 148 11.13 11.17 -6.72
CA GLN A 148 12.61 11.15 -6.78
C GLN A 148 13.22 10.73 -8.11
N VAL A 149 12.45 10.49 -9.18
CA VAL A 149 13.09 10.32 -10.50
C VAL A 149 13.65 11.68 -10.91
N PRO A 150 14.95 11.80 -11.21
CA PRO A 150 15.49 13.01 -11.82
C PRO A 150 14.72 13.27 -13.11
N LYS A 151 13.87 14.30 -13.04
CA LYS A 151 13.09 14.86 -14.14
C LYS A 151 14.06 15.35 -15.21
N THR A 152 14.46 14.50 -16.17
CA THR A 152 14.84 14.89 -17.56
C THR A 152 15.43 13.78 -18.42
N ASN A 153 16.07 12.73 -17.89
CA ASN A 153 16.95 11.90 -18.74
C ASN A 153 16.42 10.55 -19.25
N CYS A 154 15.30 10.02 -18.76
CA CYS A 154 14.80 8.72 -19.26
C CYS A 154 14.07 8.79 -20.61
N PHE A 155 13.69 9.98 -21.08
CA PHE A 155 12.84 10.14 -22.28
C PHE A 155 13.57 10.66 -23.52
N THR A 156 14.85 11.03 -23.42
CA THR A 156 15.63 11.54 -24.55
C THR A 156 16.73 10.55 -24.93
N CYS A 157 16.49 9.70 -25.94
CA CYS A 157 17.58 9.00 -26.62
C CYS A 157 17.38 9.03 -28.14
N SER A 158 18.45 9.40 -28.84
CA SER A 158 18.55 9.62 -30.28
C SER A 158 18.14 8.42 -31.13
N ARG A 159 17.56 8.72 -32.29
CA ARG A 159 17.22 7.82 -33.40
C ARG A 159 18.45 7.14 -34.01
N LYS A 160 19.17 6.27 -33.29
CA LYS A 160 20.16 5.38 -33.92
C LYS A 160 19.49 4.06 -34.28
N ALA A 161 19.71 3.64 -35.53
CA ALA A 161 19.20 2.39 -36.08
C ALA A 161 19.78 1.18 -35.32
N ILE A 162 18.89 0.28 -34.90
CA ILE A 162 19.18 -0.90 -34.09
C ILE A 162 19.91 -1.94 -34.95
N LYS A 163 21.01 -2.51 -34.44
CA LYS A 163 21.77 -3.58 -35.12
C LYS A 163 21.74 -4.94 -34.41
N GLU A 164 21.26 -5.06 -33.17
CA GLU A 164 21.34 -6.34 -32.43
C GLU A 164 20.11 -6.73 -31.58
N PRO A 165 19.86 -8.05 -31.36
CA PRO A 165 18.64 -8.57 -30.70
C PRO A 165 18.57 -8.35 -29.18
N HIS A 166 19.63 -7.85 -28.54
CA HIS A 166 19.72 -7.65 -27.08
C HIS A 166 19.30 -6.25 -26.63
N GLU A 167 18.86 -5.38 -27.55
CA GLU A 167 18.34 -4.04 -27.23
C GLU A 167 16.86 -4.10 -26.79
N TRP A 168 16.61 -4.61 -25.59
CA TRP A 168 15.30 -4.49 -24.95
C TRP A 168 14.94 -3.01 -24.79
N GLY A 169 13.81 -2.61 -25.36
CA GLY A 169 13.28 -1.25 -25.23
C GLY A 169 13.57 -0.32 -26.41
N GLY A 170 13.30 -0.76 -27.64
CA GLY A 170 13.23 0.12 -28.81
C GLY A 170 12.20 1.25 -28.64
N ALA A 171 12.26 2.27 -29.51
CA ALA A 171 11.43 3.48 -29.40
C ALA A 171 9.92 3.18 -29.27
N ARG A 172 9.42 2.17 -30.00
CA ARG A 172 8.02 1.71 -29.93
C ARG A 172 7.67 1.15 -28.55
N ALA A 173 8.48 0.23 -28.01
CA ALA A 173 8.26 -0.36 -26.70
C ALA A 173 8.28 0.69 -25.58
N ARG A 174 9.15 1.70 -25.67
CA ARG A 174 9.17 2.81 -24.68
C ARG A 174 7.90 3.66 -24.73
N ARG A 175 7.36 3.96 -25.91
CA ARG A 175 6.10 4.71 -26.04
C ARG A 175 4.91 3.91 -25.49
N LEU A 176 4.85 2.61 -25.75
CA LEU A 176 3.85 1.71 -25.15
C LEU A 176 3.96 1.71 -23.62
N LEU A 177 5.16 1.52 -23.08
CA LEU A 177 5.38 1.53 -21.63
C LEU A 177 4.98 2.87 -21.04
N THR A 178 5.34 3.98 -21.67
CA THR A 178 4.97 5.33 -21.20
C THR A 178 3.44 5.47 -21.10
N LEU A 179 2.72 5.05 -22.13
CA LEU A 179 1.25 5.01 -22.10
C LEU A 179 0.75 4.11 -20.96
N ALA A 180 1.29 2.91 -20.82
CA ALA A 180 0.87 1.97 -19.79
C ALA A 180 1.12 2.50 -18.37
N TYR A 181 2.27 3.13 -18.10
CA TYR A 181 2.57 3.79 -16.83
C TYR A 181 1.61 4.94 -16.54
N VAL A 182 1.32 5.79 -17.53
CA VAL A 182 0.40 6.92 -17.36
C VAL A 182 -1.02 6.45 -17.06
N LEU A 183 -1.53 5.45 -17.79
CA LEU A 183 -2.86 4.88 -17.54
C LEU A 183 -2.92 4.15 -16.19
N ALA A 184 -1.90 3.36 -15.85
CA ALA A 184 -1.79 2.69 -14.55
C ALA A 184 -1.85 3.69 -13.41
N PHE A 185 -1.09 4.79 -13.54
CA PHE A 185 -1.01 5.82 -12.52
C PHE A 185 -2.32 6.60 -12.38
N LEU A 186 -2.87 7.14 -13.47
CA LEU A 186 -4.05 8.00 -13.43
C LEU A 186 -5.33 7.22 -13.09
N CYS A 187 -5.43 5.99 -13.55
CA CYS A 187 -6.60 5.15 -13.32
C CYS A 187 -6.43 4.23 -12.12
N LEU A 188 -5.31 4.31 -11.39
CA LEU A 188 -4.93 3.44 -10.26
C LEU A 188 -5.10 1.95 -10.61
N LEU A 189 -4.56 1.54 -11.75
CA LEU A 189 -4.63 0.18 -12.27
C LEU A 189 -3.30 -0.55 -12.08
N ARG A 190 -3.38 -1.87 -11.93
CA ARG A 190 -2.20 -2.75 -12.02
C ARG A 190 -1.75 -2.90 -13.48
N PHE A 191 -0.50 -3.32 -13.69
CA PHE A 191 0.01 -3.51 -15.04
C PHE A 191 -0.76 -4.58 -15.83
N ASP A 192 -1.16 -5.67 -15.20
CA ASP A 192 -1.95 -6.73 -15.84
C ASP A 192 -3.36 -6.25 -16.20
N GLU A 193 -3.90 -5.26 -15.49
CA GLU A 193 -5.17 -4.61 -15.81
C GLU A 193 -5.02 -3.66 -17.00
N VAL A 194 -3.95 -2.85 -17.03
CA VAL A 194 -3.68 -1.95 -18.16
C VAL A 194 -3.46 -2.70 -19.47
N LEU A 195 -2.78 -3.84 -19.43
CA LEU A 195 -2.53 -4.67 -20.61
C LEU A 195 -3.81 -5.30 -21.22
N LYS A 196 -4.94 -5.26 -20.51
CA LYS A 196 -6.24 -5.71 -21.02
C LYS A 196 -7.01 -4.62 -21.76
N ILE A 197 -6.59 -3.36 -21.65
CA ILE A 197 -7.22 -2.22 -22.31
C ILE A 197 -6.93 -2.31 -23.81
N GLN A 198 -7.98 -2.27 -24.61
CA GLN A 198 -7.90 -2.24 -26.07
C GLN A 198 -8.17 -0.83 -26.60
N ILE A 199 -7.97 -0.61 -27.90
CA ILE A 199 -8.13 0.74 -28.47
C ILE A 199 -9.58 1.21 -28.45
N HIS A 200 -10.56 0.32 -28.67
CA HIS A 200 -11.99 0.63 -28.58
C HIS A 200 -12.45 1.00 -27.17
N ASP A 201 -11.67 0.69 -26.13
CA ASP A 201 -11.94 1.12 -24.76
C ASP A 201 -11.64 2.62 -24.55
N ILE A 202 -10.95 3.26 -25.51
CA ILE A 202 -10.53 4.66 -25.48
C ILE A 202 -11.34 5.45 -26.51
N GLU A 203 -12.28 6.26 -26.01
CA GLU A 203 -13.11 7.14 -26.82
C GLU A 203 -12.65 8.59 -26.72
N TRP A 204 -12.50 9.28 -27.86
CA TRP A 204 -12.22 10.71 -27.87
C TRP A 204 -13.52 11.50 -27.65
N VAL A 205 -13.63 12.19 -26.51
CA VAL A 205 -14.79 13.05 -26.21
C VAL A 205 -14.55 14.47 -26.72
N SER A 206 -13.30 14.93 -26.70
CA SER A 206 -12.85 16.18 -27.30
C SER A 206 -11.33 16.15 -27.53
N ASP A 207 -10.77 17.14 -28.22
CA ASP A 207 -9.32 17.29 -28.43
C ASP A 207 -8.51 17.35 -27.12
N THR A 208 -9.19 17.64 -26.00
CA THR A 208 -8.57 17.78 -24.69
C THR A 208 -9.02 16.72 -23.68
N CYS A 209 -9.86 15.75 -24.09
CA CYS A 209 -10.43 14.76 -23.19
C CYS A 209 -10.66 13.41 -23.88
N ILE A 210 -10.11 12.35 -23.30
CA ILE A 210 -10.46 10.96 -23.63
C ILE A 210 -11.28 10.34 -22.51
N LYS A 211 -12.20 9.48 -22.88
CA LYS A 211 -12.98 8.62 -22.00
C LYS A 211 -12.40 7.21 -22.11
N LEU A 212 -11.94 6.67 -20.99
CA LEU A 212 -11.45 5.29 -20.88
C LEU A 212 -12.51 4.45 -20.17
N THR A 213 -13.06 3.47 -20.88
CA THR A 213 -13.97 2.47 -20.34
C THR A 213 -13.17 1.22 -19.99
N LEU A 214 -13.23 0.72 -18.76
CA LEU A 214 -12.47 -0.49 -18.42
C LEU A 214 -13.23 -1.75 -18.85
N PRO A 215 -12.59 -2.72 -19.54
CA PRO A 215 -13.24 -3.97 -19.94
C PRO A 215 -13.41 -4.95 -18.78
N PHE A 216 -12.95 -4.60 -17.58
CA PHE A 216 -13.02 -5.41 -16.37
C PHE A 216 -13.57 -4.62 -15.19
N ARG A 217 -14.16 -5.34 -14.24
CA ARG A 217 -14.72 -4.74 -13.02
C ARG A 217 -13.60 -4.32 -12.06
N LYS A 218 -13.35 -3.02 -11.95
CA LYS A 218 -12.70 -2.46 -10.75
C LYS A 218 -13.68 -2.59 -9.58
N THR A 219 -13.25 -3.10 -8.44
CA THR A 219 -14.07 -3.49 -7.27
C THR A 219 -14.80 -2.32 -6.59
N SER A 220 -15.69 -1.64 -7.31
CA SER A 220 -16.76 -0.84 -6.74
C SER A 220 -17.68 -1.79 -5.95
N GLN A 221 -17.81 -1.54 -4.64
CA GLN A 221 -18.73 -2.27 -3.77
C GLN A 221 -20.20 -2.02 -4.14
N PHE A 222 -20.52 -0.96 -4.90
CA PHE A 222 -21.90 -0.51 -5.15
C PHE A 222 -22.25 -0.23 -6.63
N GLY A 223 -21.77 -1.08 -7.55
CA GLY A 223 -22.35 -1.20 -8.90
C GLY A 223 -21.70 -0.34 -9.99
N GLY A 224 -21.45 -0.98 -11.14
CA GLY A 224 -20.99 -0.37 -12.39
C GLY A 224 -19.50 -0.03 -12.48
N VAL A 225 -18.90 -0.24 -13.66
CA VAL A 225 -17.61 0.33 -14.04
C VAL A 225 -17.88 1.73 -14.57
N LYS A 226 -17.62 2.76 -13.76
CA LYS A 226 -17.68 4.14 -14.25
C LYS A 226 -16.45 4.41 -15.12
N PRO A 227 -16.60 5.03 -16.32
CA PRO A 227 -15.46 5.36 -17.16
C PRO A 227 -14.62 6.47 -16.54
N PHE A 228 -13.33 6.48 -16.88
CA PHE A 228 -12.39 7.53 -16.49
C PHE A 228 -12.37 8.62 -17.57
N TYR A 229 -12.54 9.88 -17.17
CA TYR A 229 -12.36 11.03 -18.06
C TYR A 229 -10.98 11.62 -17.82
N LEU A 230 -10.10 11.48 -18.80
CA LEU A 230 -8.70 11.89 -18.72
C LEU A 230 -8.50 13.14 -19.57
N HIS A 231 -8.06 14.22 -18.93
CA HIS A 231 -7.90 15.53 -19.56
C HIS A 231 -6.45 15.81 -19.97
N LEU A 232 -6.30 16.73 -20.93
CA LEU A 232 -5.02 17.30 -21.33
C LEU A 232 -4.36 18.01 -20.15
N PHE A 233 -3.12 17.63 -19.85
CA PHE A 233 -2.35 18.27 -18.78
C PHE A 233 -1.57 19.49 -19.29
N PRO A 234 -1.28 20.45 -18.40
CA PRO A 234 -0.51 21.64 -18.75
C PRO A 234 0.92 21.28 -19.22
N PRO A 235 1.59 22.16 -19.98
CA PRO A 235 2.89 21.85 -20.60
C PRO A 235 3.98 21.37 -19.63
N HIS A 236 4.01 21.86 -18.39
CA HIS A 236 4.99 21.44 -17.39
C HIS A 236 4.81 19.98 -16.92
N LEU A 237 3.64 19.37 -17.16
CA LEU A 237 3.33 17.95 -16.89
C LEU A 237 3.20 17.13 -18.19
N ALA A 238 3.80 17.60 -19.29
CA ALA A 238 3.75 16.95 -20.61
C ALA A 238 4.00 15.44 -20.59
N HIS A 239 4.96 15.01 -19.77
CA HIS A 239 5.44 13.64 -19.65
C HIS A 239 4.45 12.71 -18.94
N LEU A 240 3.51 13.25 -18.16
CA LEU A 240 2.43 12.50 -17.50
C LEU A 240 1.08 12.68 -18.19
N CYS A 241 1.05 13.39 -19.32
CA CYS A 241 -0.20 13.74 -19.97
C CYS A 241 -0.80 12.53 -20.69
N PRO A 242 -2.03 12.08 -20.33
CA PRO A 242 -2.65 10.91 -20.93
C PRO A 242 -2.92 11.10 -22.42
N ILE A 243 -3.44 12.28 -22.80
CA ILE A 243 -3.72 12.64 -24.20
C ILE A 243 -2.47 12.53 -25.08
N ARG A 244 -1.34 13.11 -24.62
CA ARG A 244 -0.07 13.06 -25.36
C ARG A 244 0.51 11.66 -25.41
N ALA A 245 0.38 10.89 -24.32
CA ALA A 245 0.85 9.50 -24.29
C ALA A 245 0.08 8.61 -25.27
N VAL A 246 -1.25 8.75 -25.36
CA VAL A 246 -2.10 8.05 -26.32
C VAL A 246 -1.75 8.48 -27.75
N ALA A 247 -1.68 9.78 -28.03
CA ALA A 247 -1.34 10.29 -29.36
C ALA A 247 0.05 9.80 -29.84
N ASN A 248 1.06 9.86 -28.96
CA ASN A 248 2.41 9.38 -29.26
C ASN A 248 2.46 7.87 -29.53
N TRP A 249 1.60 7.09 -28.87
CA TRP A 249 1.51 5.65 -29.10
C TRP A 249 0.80 5.36 -30.42
N LEU A 250 -0.33 6.00 -30.70
CA LEU A 250 -1.08 5.83 -31.94
C LEU A 250 -0.18 6.08 -33.16
N ASP A 251 0.60 7.16 -33.13
CA ASP A 251 1.58 7.55 -34.15
C ASP A 251 2.62 6.47 -34.51
N VAL A 252 2.96 5.54 -33.60
CA VAL A 252 3.93 4.46 -33.86
C VAL A 252 3.33 3.06 -33.87
N SER A 253 2.05 2.96 -33.53
CA SER A 253 1.41 1.68 -33.36
C SER A 253 0.99 1.09 -34.71
N ASP A 254 0.86 1.93 -35.74
CA ASP A 254 0.27 1.59 -37.05
C ASP A 254 -1.10 0.89 -36.91
N ILE A 255 -1.80 1.15 -35.79
CA ILE A 255 -3.13 0.60 -35.53
C ILE A 255 -4.13 1.53 -36.22
N GLU A 256 -4.65 1.07 -37.35
CA GLU A 256 -5.65 1.81 -38.13
C GLU A 256 -7.08 1.59 -37.59
N ASP A 257 -7.35 0.44 -36.99
CA ASP A 257 -8.65 0.09 -36.40
C ASP A 257 -8.50 -0.85 -35.19
N GLY A 258 -9.45 -0.77 -34.26
CA GLY A 258 -9.68 -1.78 -33.23
C GLY A 258 -10.84 -1.47 -32.29
#